data_AF-A0AAD4JKR6-F1
#
_entry.id   AF-A0AAD4JKR6-F1
#
_cell.length_a   1.000
_cell.length_b   1.000
_cell.length_c   1.000
_cell.angle_alpha   90.00
_cell.angle_beta   90.00
_cell.angle_gamma   90.00
#
_symmetry.space_group_name_H-M   'P 1'
#
loop_
_entity.id
_entity.type
_entity.pdbx_description
1 polymer ?
#
loop_
_entity_poly.entity_id
_entity_poly.type
_entity_poly.pdbx_seq_one_letter_code
_entity_poly.pdbx_strand_id
1 'polypeptide(L)'
;MAVFRDPGYVPPNWKPFLPQHNTETGDFVSSNSSPEPTPTTTPALQFCNRCQNGKPPRCHHCSVCERCVLKMDHHCIWVVNCVGARNYKFFLLFLLYTFLETMLDTLVLLPGFISFFQQANHHSNSPGTLAITFLAFVLNLAFVLSLLCFIVMHLSLLLSNTTSVEVHVKEKGMPWEYDLGWRKNIEQVFGTRKVFWFFPVFSKEDLERVPALHGLDFPTRSDVNV
;
A
#
# COMPACT_ATOMS: atom_id res chain seq x y z
N MET A 1 -2.11 -13.83 -4.22
CA MET A 1 -1.52 -13.42 -2.91
C MET A 1 -2.13 -12.14 -2.36
N ALA A 2 -2.37 -11.09 -3.16
CA ALA A 2 -2.99 -9.85 -2.68
C ALA A 2 -4.36 -10.07 -2.00
N VAL A 3 -5.19 -10.96 -2.54
CA VAL A 3 -6.50 -11.34 -1.98
C VAL A 3 -6.37 -12.05 -0.62
N PHE A 4 -5.58 -13.14 -0.57
CA PHE A 4 -5.58 -14.05 0.60
C PHE A 4 -4.58 -13.71 1.69
N ARG A 5 -3.56 -12.89 1.41
CA ARG A 5 -2.56 -12.52 2.41
C ARG A 5 -3.15 -11.48 3.35
N ASP A 6 -3.05 -11.75 4.64
CA ASP A 6 -3.39 -10.76 5.66
C ASP A 6 -2.55 -9.47 5.46
N PRO A 7 -3.17 -8.27 5.37
CA PRO A 7 -2.48 -7.00 5.19
C PRO A 7 -1.62 -6.57 6.38
N GLY A 8 -1.76 -7.22 7.53
CA GLY A 8 -1.18 -6.82 8.81
C GLY A 8 -2.24 -6.27 9.74
N TYR A 9 -2.34 -6.84 10.93
CA TYR A 9 -3.18 -6.36 12.01
C TYR A 9 -2.33 -6.00 13.22
N VAL A 10 -2.87 -5.11 14.05
CA VAL A 10 -2.22 -4.72 15.31
C VAL A 10 -2.35 -5.86 16.33
N PRO A 11 -1.24 -6.36 16.91
CA PRO A 11 -1.31 -7.36 17.98
C PRO A 11 -2.19 -6.89 19.15
N PRO A 12 -2.89 -7.81 19.85
CA PRO A 12 -3.63 -7.46 21.06
C PRO A 12 -2.70 -6.84 22.11
N ASN A 13 -3.21 -5.83 22.83
CA ASN A 13 -2.46 -5.13 23.88
C ASN A 13 -1.14 -4.51 23.38
N TRP A 14 -1.08 -4.12 22.10
CA TRP A 14 0.09 -3.43 21.57
C TRP A 14 0.29 -2.12 22.32
N LYS A 15 1.51 -1.93 22.83
CA LYS A 15 1.93 -0.71 23.48
C LYS A 15 3.15 -0.15 22.74
N PRO A 16 3.25 1.17 22.60
CA PRO A 16 4.44 1.81 22.08
C PRO A 16 5.65 1.47 22.98
N PHE A 17 6.83 1.34 22.37
CA PHE A 17 8.08 1.30 23.13
C PHE A 17 8.32 2.71 23.69
N LEU A 18 7.93 2.94 24.94
CA LEU A 18 8.39 4.10 25.70
C LEU A 18 9.74 3.71 26.32
N PRO A 19 10.82 4.47 26.12
CA PRO A 19 12.02 4.31 26.94
C PRO A 19 11.59 4.40 28.40
N GLN A 20 11.85 3.36 29.19
CA GLN A 20 11.62 3.41 30.63
C GLN A 20 12.49 4.52 31.21
N HIS A 21 11.91 5.67 31.49
CA HIS A 21 12.43 6.51 32.55
C HIS A 21 12.03 5.79 33.84
N ASN A 22 13.02 5.25 34.55
CA ASN A 22 12.80 4.60 35.84
C ASN A 22 12.19 5.63 36.80
N THR A 23 10.90 5.49 37.09
CA THR A 23 10.28 6.07 38.28
C THR A 23 9.37 5.01 38.88
N GLU A 24 10.01 4.12 39.65
CA GLU A 24 9.35 3.52 40.80
C GLU A 24 8.97 4.65 41.75
N THR A 25 7.67 4.87 41.95
CA THR A 25 7.01 5.03 43.26
C THR A 25 5.55 5.44 42.99
N GLY A 26 4.62 4.71 43.62
CA GLY A 26 3.21 5.06 43.59
C GLY A 26 2.94 6.37 44.34
N ASP A 27 1.92 7.08 43.90
CA ASP A 27 0.77 7.48 44.71
C ASP A 27 -0.20 8.33 43.90
N PHE A 28 -1.49 8.16 44.18
CA PHE A 28 -2.56 9.03 43.69
C PHE A 28 -2.37 10.44 44.25
N VAL A 29 -2.16 11.45 43.39
CA VAL A 29 -2.39 12.85 43.76
C VAL A 29 -3.08 13.57 42.61
N SER A 30 -4.31 14.01 42.87
CA SER A 30 -4.99 15.07 42.13
C SER A 30 -4.29 16.40 42.36
N SER A 31 -3.85 17.07 41.30
CA SER A 31 -3.62 18.52 41.33
C SER A 31 -3.59 19.11 39.92
N ASN A 32 -4.45 20.13 39.76
CA ASN A 32 -4.43 21.07 38.66
C ASN A 32 -3.05 21.73 38.53
N SER A 33 -2.39 21.51 37.40
CA SER A 33 -1.43 22.47 36.86
C SER A 33 -1.32 22.27 35.35
N SER A 34 -1.54 23.35 34.60
CA SER A 34 -1.36 23.40 33.15
C SER A 34 0.09 23.09 32.80
N PRO A 35 0.39 22.17 31.87
CA PRO A 35 1.74 22.06 31.36
C PRO A 35 1.91 23.06 30.21
N GLU A 36 2.80 24.01 30.46
CA GLU A 36 3.49 24.80 29.44
C GLU A 36 4.09 23.87 28.37
N PRO A 37 3.99 24.18 27.07
CA PRO A 37 4.39 23.25 26.02
C PRO A 37 5.91 23.25 25.89
N THR A 38 6.55 22.30 26.57
CA THR A 38 7.90 21.86 26.22
C THR A 38 7.85 21.12 24.88
N PRO A 39 8.73 21.40 23.90
CA PRO A 39 8.76 20.68 22.63
C PRO A 39 9.56 19.39 22.82
N THR A 40 9.06 18.48 23.65
CA THR A 40 9.51 17.09 23.64
C THR A 40 8.65 16.36 22.62
N THR A 41 9.27 16.09 21.46
CA THR A 41 8.75 15.36 20.31
C THR A 41 8.46 13.90 20.65
N THR A 42 7.59 13.67 21.64
CA THR A 42 7.03 12.35 21.89
C THR A 42 5.88 12.21 20.89
N PRO A 43 5.96 11.31 19.89
CA PRO A 43 4.86 11.15 18.95
C PRO A 43 3.60 10.85 19.75
N ALA A 44 2.60 11.73 19.63
CA ALA A 44 1.35 11.60 20.37
C ALA A 44 0.77 10.21 20.10
N LEU A 45 0.70 9.41 21.15
CA LEU A 45 0.28 8.01 21.06
C LEU A 45 -1.14 7.97 20.52
N GLN A 46 -1.29 7.45 19.29
CA GLN A 46 -2.59 7.33 18.68
C GLN A 46 -3.29 6.09 19.22
N PHE A 47 -4.56 6.22 19.60
CA PHE A 47 -5.39 5.13 20.11
C PHE A 47 -6.60 4.91 19.21
N CYS A 48 -7.03 3.66 19.02
CA CYS A 48 -8.24 3.35 18.28
C CYS A 48 -9.40 3.03 19.22
N ASN A 49 -10.38 3.94 19.30
CA ASN A 49 -11.57 3.74 20.14
C ASN A 49 -12.45 2.56 19.70
N ARG A 50 -12.44 2.19 18.41
CA ARG A 50 -13.23 1.04 17.93
C ARG A 50 -12.59 -0.30 18.28
N CYS A 51 -11.26 -0.38 18.18
CA CYS A 51 -10.52 -1.60 18.50
C CYS A 51 -10.06 -1.67 19.97
N GLN A 52 -10.21 -0.58 20.73
CA GLN A 52 -9.73 -0.45 22.12
C GLN A 52 -8.25 -0.84 22.26
N ASN A 53 -7.42 -0.38 21.32
CA ASN A 53 -6.00 -0.75 21.26
C ASN A 53 -5.14 0.43 20.79
N GLY A 54 -3.86 0.41 21.14
CA GLY A 54 -2.88 1.36 20.63
C GLY A 54 -2.71 1.24 19.11
N LYS A 55 -2.43 2.35 18.44
CA LYS A 55 -2.16 2.38 17.00
C LYS A 55 -0.65 2.52 16.78
N PRO A 56 0.00 1.51 16.17
CA PRO A 56 1.35 1.66 15.66
C PRO A 56 1.44 2.82 14.65
N PRO A 57 2.65 3.33 14.37
CA PRO A 57 2.88 4.29 13.30
C PRO A 57 2.24 3.82 11.99
N ARG A 58 1.68 4.76 11.22
CA ARG A 58 1.07 4.51 9.89
C ARG A 58 -0.13 3.56 9.89
N CYS A 59 -0.65 3.20 11.06
CA CYS A 59 -1.81 2.32 11.20
C CYS A 59 -3.12 3.12 11.10
N HIS A 60 -4.10 2.57 10.38
CA HIS A 60 -5.46 3.14 10.30
C HIS A 60 -6.53 2.06 10.50
N HIS A 61 -7.70 2.46 11.03
CA HIS A 61 -8.84 1.57 11.20
C HIS A 61 -9.62 1.51 9.88
N CYS A 62 -9.78 0.32 9.32
CA CYS A 62 -10.66 0.09 8.19
C CYS A 62 -12.04 -0.32 8.72
N SER A 63 -13.08 0.44 8.41
CA SER A 63 -14.45 0.12 8.79
C SER A 63 -15.02 -1.09 8.06
N VAL A 64 -14.53 -1.41 6.85
CA VAL A 64 -14.98 -2.57 6.08
C VAL A 64 -14.37 -3.87 6.63
N CYS A 65 -13.09 -3.85 7.01
CA CYS A 65 -12.43 -4.99 7.65
C CYS A 65 -12.63 -5.03 9.18
N GLU A 66 -13.29 -4.02 9.75
CA GLU A 66 -13.57 -3.84 11.18
C GLU A 66 -12.34 -3.99 12.10
N ARG A 67 -11.17 -3.56 11.61
CA ARG A 67 -9.91 -3.67 12.35
C ARG A 67 -8.89 -2.61 11.96
N CYS A 68 -7.92 -2.41 12.85
CA CYS A 68 -6.72 -1.63 12.55
C CYS A 68 -5.76 -2.41 11.65
N VAL A 69 -5.41 -1.81 10.51
CA VAL A 69 -4.53 -2.36 9.49
C VAL A 69 -3.19 -1.63 9.53
N LEU A 70 -2.10 -2.40 9.61
CA LEU A 70 -0.74 -1.88 9.65
C LEU A 70 -0.35 -1.26 8.31
N LYS A 71 0.28 -0.07 8.32
CA LYS A 71 0.63 0.72 7.13
C LYS A 71 -0.51 0.76 6.11
N MET A 72 -1.73 1.04 6.59
CA MET A 72 -2.92 0.94 5.75
C MET A 72 -2.81 1.89 4.56
N ASP A 73 -2.99 1.34 3.37
CA ASP A 73 -3.07 2.12 2.14
C ASP A 73 -4.53 2.37 1.78
N HIS A 74 -5.29 1.31 1.46
CA HIS A 74 -6.72 1.42 1.23
C HIS A 74 -7.43 0.08 1.44
N HIS A 75 -8.76 0.11 1.48
CA HIS A 75 -9.57 -1.09 1.29
C HIS A 75 -9.85 -1.24 -0.21
N CYS A 76 -9.36 -2.31 -0.82
CA CYS A 76 -9.49 -2.52 -2.25
C CYS A 76 -10.65 -3.47 -2.53
N ILE A 77 -11.71 -2.95 -3.15
CA ILE A 77 -12.88 -3.74 -3.52
C ILE A 77 -12.55 -4.85 -4.54
N TRP A 78 -11.54 -4.64 -5.38
CA TRP A 78 -11.18 -5.56 -6.46
C TRP A 78 -10.48 -6.82 -5.96
N VAL A 79 -9.73 -6.72 -4.85
CA VAL A 79 -9.13 -7.88 -4.18
C VAL A 79 -9.89 -8.29 -2.93
N VAL A 80 -11.02 -7.63 -2.64
CA VAL A 80 -11.90 -7.85 -1.48
C VAL A 80 -11.11 -7.96 -0.18
N ASN A 81 -10.10 -7.10 -0.03
CA ASN A 81 -9.19 -7.09 1.10
C ASN A 81 -8.58 -5.71 1.28
N CYS A 82 -8.11 -5.41 2.49
CA CYS A 82 -7.25 -4.27 2.71
C CYS A 82 -5.87 -4.48 2.09
N VAL A 83 -5.29 -3.37 1.63
CA VAL A 83 -3.89 -3.27 1.22
C VAL A 83 -3.14 -2.56 2.34
N GLY A 84 -2.10 -3.21 2.87
CA GLY A 84 -1.32 -2.74 4.01
C GLY A 84 0.10 -3.30 4.00
N ALA A 85 0.80 -3.18 5.12
CA ALA A 85 2.23 -3.49 5.25
C ALA A 85 2.62 -4.87 4.67
N ARG A 86 1.85 -5.91 5.01
CA ARG A 86 2.23 -7.31 4.75
C ARG A 86 1.79 -7.84 3.39
N ASN A 87 1.02 -7.07 2.62
CA ASN A 87 0.58 -7.46 1.28
C ASN A 87 0.77 -6.39 0.20
N TYR A 88 1.31 -5.21 0.52
CA TYR A 88 1.50 -4.13 -0.48
C TYR A 88 2.35 -4.56 -1.66
N LYS A 89 3.47 -5.29 -1.44
CA LYS A 89 4.28 -5.87 -2.53
C LYS A 89 3.44 -6.74 -3.47
N PHE A 90 2.59 -7.61 -2.91
CA PHE A 90 1.77 -8.53 -3.69
C PHE A 90 0.69 -7.79 -4.47
N PHE A 91 0.18 -6.70 -3.91
CA PHE A 91 -0.74 -5.80 -4.61
C PHE A 91 -0.06 -5.07 -5.78
N LEU A 92 1.14 -4.52 -5.59
CA LEU A 92 1.91 -3.88 -6.67
C LEU A 92 2.26 -4.87 -7.80
N LEU A 93 2.64 -6.09 -7.45
CA LEU A 93 2.88 -7.15 -8.43
C LEU A 93 1.59 -7.57 -9.14
N PHE A 94 0.47 -7.64 -8.43
CA PHE A 94 -0.84 -7.88 -9.03
C PHE A 94 -1.17 -6.81 -10.08
N LEU A 95 -0.98 -5.52 -9.76
CA LEU A 95 -1.19 -4.45 -10.73
C LEU A 95 -0.27 -4.59 -11.95
N LEU A 96 1.03 -4.84 -11.72
CA LEU A 96 2.00 -5.00 -12.81
C LEU A 96 1.64 -6.16 -13.74
N TYR A 97 1.38 -7.35 -13.20
CA TYR A 97 1.09 -8.51 -14.03
C TYR A 97 -0.26 -8.43 -14.72
N THR A 98 -1.28 -7.87 -14.07
CA THR A 98 -2.59 -7.64 -14.71
C THR A 98 -2.47 -6.64 -15.85
N PHE A 99 -1.65 -5.59 -15.68
CA PHE A 99 -1.37 -4.64 -16.75
C PHE A 99 -0.65 -5.31 -17.93
N LEU A 100 0.38 -6.13 -17.66
CA LEU A 100 1.11 -6.84 -18.72
C LEU A 100 0.23 -7.84 -19.47
N GLU A 101 -0.61 -8.60 -18.77
CA GLU A 101 -1.59 -9.52 -19.35
C GLU A 101 -2.58 -8.77 -20.25
N THR A 102 -3.24 -7.75 -19.72
CA THR A 102 -4.28 -7.00 -20.46
C THR A 102 -3.69 -6.20 -21.64
N MET A 103 -2.44 -5.75 -21.53
CA MET A 103 -1.69 -5.20 -22.66
C MET A 103 -1.43 -6.25 -23.74
N LEU A 104 -0.98 -7.45 -23.35
CA LEU A 104 -0.78 -8.55 -24.29
C LEU A 104 -2.09 -8.92 -25.00
N ASP A 105 -3.19 -9.04 -24.26
CA ASP A 105 -4.51 -9.33 -24.82
C ASP A 105 -4.95 -8.25 -25.80
N THR A 106 -4.74 -6.97 -25.47
CA THR A 106 -5.03 -5.85 -26.37
C THR A 106 -4.24 -5.95 -27.67
N LEU A 107 -2.94 -6.28 -27.60
CA LEU A 107 -2.10 -6.46 -28.78
C LEU A 107 -2.53 -7.66 -29.64
N VAL A 108 -2.92 -8.77 -29.01
CA VAL A 108 -3.41 -9.96 -29.71
C VAL A 108 -4.76 -9.72 -30.38
N LEU A 109 -5.65 -8.94 -29.76
CA LEU A 109 -6.97 -8.61 -30.29
C LEU A 109 -6.92 -7.53 -31.40
N LEU A 110 -5.85 -6.74 -31.48
CA LEU A 110 -5.73 -5.62 -32.41
C LEU A 110 -5.95 -5.99 -33.89
N PRO A 111 -5.37 -7.08 -34.45
CA PRO A 111 -5.63 -7.48 -35.83
C PRO A 111 -7.10 -7.82 -36.08
N GLY A 112 -7.75 -8.51 -35.13
CA GLY A 112 -9.18 -8.83 -35.21
C GLY A 112 -10.05 -7.57 -35.16
N PHE A 113 -9.68 -6.61 -34.32
CA PHE A 113 -10.33 -5.30 -34.24
C PHE A 113 -10.18 -4.49 -35.54
N ILE A 114 -9.00 -4.48 -36.16
CA ILE A 114 -8.79 -3.81 -37.46
C ILE A 114 -9.62 -4.51 -38.55
N SER A 115 -9.61 -5.85 -38.57
CA SER A 115 -10.37 -6.64 -39.54
C SER A 115 -11.88 -6.41 -39.41
N PHE A 116 -12.40 -6.19 -38.20
CA PHE A 116 -13.79 -5.79 -37.98
C PHE A 116 -14.16 -4.56 -38.81
N PHE A 117 -13.37 -3.49 -38.79
CA PHE A 117 -13.66 -2.28 -39.57
C PHE A 117 -13.48 -2.48 -41.08
N GLN A 118 -12.59 -3.38 -41.49
CA GLN A 118 -12.42 -3.72 -42.91
C GLN A 118 -13.60 -4.56 -43.43
N GLN A 119 -14.08 -5.51 -42.64
CA GLN A 119 -15.17 -6.43 -42.99
C GLN A 119 -16.56 -5.82 -42.75
N ALA A 120 -16.71 -4.86 -41.85
CA ALA A 120 -17.96 -4.10 -41.74
C ALA A 120 -18.33 -3.41 -43.07
N ASN A 121 -17.32 -3.07 -43.89
CA ASN A 121 -17.53 -2.56 -45.25
C ASN A 121 -17.93 -3.65 -46.28
N HIS A 122 -17.69 -4.92 -45.96
CA HIS A 122 -17.97 -6.09 -46.81
C HIS A 122 -18.90 -7.07 -46.07
N HIS A 123 -20.21 -6.97 -46.30
CA HIS A 123 -21.35 -7.61 -45.60
C HIS A 123 -21.35 -9.17 -45.45
N SER A 124 -20.22 -9.87 -45.27
CA SER A 124 -20.13 -11.32 -45.50
C SER A 124 -19.67 -12.20 -44.34
N ASN A 125 -19.56 -11.72 -43.10
CA ASN A 125 -19.09 -12.56 -41.97
C ASN A 125 -20.04 -12.57 -40.76
N SER A 126 -19.94 -13.62 -39.93
CA SER A 126 -20.85 -13.85 -38.80
C SER A 126 -20.83 -12.67 -37.82
N PRO A 127 -21.94 -11.93 -37.62
CA PRO A 127 -21.94 -10.69 -36.84
C PRO A 127 -21.53 -10.88 -35.37
N GLY A 128 -21.78 -12.06 -34.80
CA GLY A 128 -21.57 -12.34 -33.38
C GLY A 128 -20.10 -12.33 -32.96
N THR A 129 -19.25 -13.13 -33.61
CA THR A 129 -17.82 -13.22 -33.29
C THR A 129 -17.12 -11.87 -33.43
N LEU A 130 -17.47 -11.13 -34.48
CA LEU A 130 -16.96 -9.80 -34.77
C LEU A 130 -17.35 -8.77 -33.71
N ALA A 131 -18.61 -8.77 -33.26
CA ALA A 131 -19.07 -7.91 -32.17
C ALA A 131 -18.38 -8.22 -30.83
N ILE A 132 -18.14 -9.51 -30.54
CA ILE A 132 -17.44 -9.94 -29.33
C ILE A 132 -15.98 -9.46 -29.35
N THR A 133 -15.27 -9.62 -30.47
CA THR A 133 -13.89 -9.13 -30.60
C THR A 133 -13.80 -7.62 -30.43
N PHE A 134 -14.74 -6.86 -31.01
CA PHE A 134 -14.80 -5.41 -30.84
C PHE A 134 -14.99 -5.03 -29.36
N LEU A 135 -16.00 -5.60 -28.70
CA LEU A 135 -16.31 -5.30 -27.30
C LEU A 135 -15.13 -5.69 -26.38
N ALA A 136 -14.56 -6.87 -26.58
CA ALA A 136 -13.41 -7.35 -25.82
C ALA A 136 -12.20 -6.42 -25.98
N PHE A 137 -11.91 -5.95 -27.19
CA PHE A 137 -10.81 -5.02 -27.42
C PHE A 137 -11.02 -3.68 -26.72
N VAL A 138 -12.21 -3.09 -26.85
CA VAL A 138 -12.52 -1.78 -26.24
C VAL A 138 -12.47 -1.85 -24.71
N LEU A 139 -13.03 -2.90 -24.11
CA LEU A 139 -13.00 -3.09 -22.66
C LEU A 139 -11.57 -3.33 -22.15
N ASN A 140 -10.77 -4.15 -22.84
CA ASN A 140 -9.38 -4.37 -22.49
C ASN A 140 -8.55 -3.08 -22.58
N LEU A 141 -8.70 -2.32 -23.66
CA LEU A 141 -7.99 -1.06 -23.82
C LEU A 141 -8.34 -0.05 -22.72
N ALA A 142 -9.62 0.06 -22.35
CA ALA A 142 -10.05 0.90 -21.25
C ALA A 142 -9.43 0.47 -19.91
N PHE A 143 -9.39 -0.84 -19.65
CA PHE A 143 -8.81 -1.39 -18.43
C PHE A 143 -7.30 -1.16 -18.35
N VAL A 144 -6.59 -1.36 -19.47
CA VAL A 144 -5.15 -1.09 -19.61
C VAL A 144 -4.81 0.37 -19.29
N LEU A 145 -5.57 1.32 -19.84
CA LEU A 145 -5.37 2.75 -19.58
C LEU A 145 -5.65 3.11 -18.11
N SER A 146 -6.70 2.52 -17.52
CA SER A 146 -7.03 2.70 -16.10
C SER A 146 -5.94 2.14 -15.19
N LEU A 147 -5.45 0.93 -15.46
CA LEU A 147 -4.36 0.29 -14.72
C LEU A 147 -3.06 1.08 -14.84
N LEU A 148 -2.74 1.64 -16.01
CA LEU A 148 -1.56 2.48 -16.19
C LEU A 148 -1.58 3.70 -15.26
N CYS A 149 -2.71 4.41 -15.19
CA CYS A 149 -2.89 5.53 -14.27
C CYS A 149 -2.69 5.09 -12.81
N PHE A 150 -3.29 3.96 -12.44
CA PHE A 150 -3.21 3.43 -11.08
C PHE A 150 -1.78 2.98 -10.70
N ILE A 151 -1.05 2.36 -11.62
CA ILE A 151 0.37 2.01 -11.46
C ILE A 151 1.22 3.26 -11.29
N VAL A 152 1.02 4.31 -12.10
CA VAL A 152 1.76 5.57 -11.98
C VAL A 152 1.54 6.21 -10.61
N MET A 153 0.28 6.24 -10.14
CA MET A 153 -0.04 6.72 -8.80
C MET A 153 0.68 5.91 -7.72
N HIS A 154 0.56 4.58 -7.72
CA HIS A 154 1.21 3.72 -6.74
C HIS A 154 2.74 3.75 -6.81
N LEU A 155 3.32 3.96 -7.99
CA LEU A 155 4.75 4.15 -8.15
C LEU A 155 5.20 5.46 -7.48
N SER A 156 4.41 6.54 -7.61
CA SER A 156 4.67 7.80 -6.89
C SER A 156 4.63 7.61 -5.36
N LEU A 157 3.62 6.88 -4.86
CA LEU A 157 3.49 6.52 -3.44
C LEU A 157 4.69 5.69 -2.95
N LEU A 158 5.08 4.67 -3.72
CA LEU A 158 6.23 3.82 -3.44
C LEU A 158 7.54 4.64 -3.38
N LEU A 159 7.80 5.48 -4.38
CA LEU A 159 9.03 6.25 -4.48
C LEU A 159 9.14 7.33 -3.39
N SER A 160 8.02 7.82 -2.85
CA SER A 160 7.96 8.80 -1.75
C SER A 160 7.73 8.17 -0.37
N ASN A 161 7.61 6.83 -0.29
CA ASN A 161 7.25 6.07 0.90
C ASN A 161 6.03 6.63 1.64
N THR A 162 5.01 7.03 0.89
CA THR A 162 3.71 7.48 1.40
C THR A 162 2.64 6.43 1.08
N THR A 163 1.60 6.34 1.90
CA THR A 163 0.37 5.62 1.56
C THR A 163 -0.69 6.57 1.00
N SER A 164 -1.73 6.06 0.34
CA SER A 164 -2.84 6.89 -0.11
C SER A 164 -3.56 7.61 1.04
N VAL A 165 -3.58 7.06 2.25
CA VAL A 165 -4.10 7.77 3.43
C VAL A 165 -3.18 8.93 3.80
N GLU A 166 -1.88 8.67 3.85
CA GLU A 166 -0.87 9.63 4.30
C GLU A 166 -0.75 10.84 3.37
N VAL A 167 -0.97 10.68 2.06
CA VAL A 167 -0.96 11.81 1.11
C VAL A 167 -1.95 12.91 1.52
N HIS A 168 -3.08 12.54 2.13
CA HIS A 168 -4.10 13.50 2.57
C HIS A 168 -3.79 14.12 3.95
N VAL A 169 -2.96 13.45 4.75
CA VAL A 169 -2.56 13.90 6.10
C VAL A 169 -1.26 14.71 6.04
N LYS A 170 -0.41 14.44 5.06
CA LYS A 170 0.88 15.11 4.89
C LYS A 170 0.69 16.61 4.65
N GLU A 171 1.34 17.42 5.48
CA GLU A 171 1.38 18.86 5.29
C GLU A 171 2.16 19.25 4.02
N LYS A 172 1.60 20.19 3.26
CA LYS A 172 2.22 20.65 2.01
C LYS A 172 3.54 21.38 2.30
N GLY A 173 4.58 21.03 1.55
CA GLY A 173 5.90 21.65 1.67
C GLY A 173 6.82 21.04 2.73
N MET A 174 6.31 20.15 3.59
CA MET A 174 7.11 19.47 4.59
C MET A 174 7.74 18.16 4.05
N PRO A 175 9.03 17.91 4.30
CA PRO A 175 9.64 16.61 4.01
C PRO A 175 8.88 15.49 4.74
N TRP A 176 8.65 14.38 4.04
CA TRP A 176 7.98 13.23 4.65
C TRP A 176 8.96 12.45 5.53
N GLU A 177 8.60 12.18 6.78
CA GLU A 177 9.49 11.55 7.76
C GLU A 177 9.95 10.14 7.34
N TYR A 178 9.12 9.40 6.60
CA TYR A 178 9.45 8.04 6.12
C TYR A 178 10.11 8.03 4.73
N ASP A 179 10.29 9.18 4.08
CA ASP A 179 10.99 9.24 2.79
C ASP A 179 12.51 9.21 2.98
N LEU A 180 13.09 8.02 2.76
CA LEU A 180 14.52 7.73 2.92
C LEU A 180 15.29 7.77 1.59
N GLY A 181 14.66 8.28 0.53
CA GLY A 181 15.17 8.24 -0.84
C GLY A 181 14.70 6.99 -1.60
N TRP A 182 14.50 7.17 -2.91
CA TRP A 182 13.78 6.22 -3.77
C TRP A 182 14.26 4.76 -3.67
N ARG A 183 15.57 4.51 -3.54
CA ARG A 183 16.12 3.13 -3.42
C ARG A 183 15.68 2.48 -2.12
N LYS A 184 15.93 3.14 -0.99
CA LYS A 184 15.56 2.64 0.34
C LYS A 184 14.05 2.48 0.44
N ASN A 185 13.29 3.40 -0.12
CA ASN A 185 11.82 3.34 -0.13
C ASN A 185 11.30 2.09 -0.85
N ILE A 186 11.88 1.73 -2.01
CA ILE A 186 11.55 0.48 -2.70
C ILE A 186 11.95 -0.74 -1.86
N GLU A 187 13.14 -0.72 -1.25
CA GLU A 187 13.63 -1.83 -0.42
C GLU A 187 12.75 -2.08 0.82
N GLN A 188 12.14 -1.03 1.40
CA GLN A 188 11.16 -1.17 2.50
C GLN A 188 9.91 -1.96 2.10
N VAL A 189 9.61 -2.10 0.79
CA VAL A 189 8.44 -2.81 0.28
C VAL A 189 8.82 -4.14 -0.38
N PHE A 190 9.90 -4.15 -1.18
CA PHE A 190 10.28 -5.31 -1.99
C PHE A 190 11.33 -6.21 -1.34
N GLY A 191 12.02 -5.72 -0.30
CA GLY A 191 13.20 -6.33 0.29
C GLY A 191 14.48 -5.89 -0.41
N THR A 192 15.61 -6.20 0.21
CA THR A 192 16.96 -5.87 -0.28
C THR A 192 17.42 -6.79 -1.42
N ARG A 193 16.90 -8.02 -1.46
CA ARG A 193 17.27 -9.01 -2.48
C ARG A 193 16.47 -8.82 -3.78
N LYS A 194 17.08 -8.11 -4.73
CA LYS A 194 16.49 -7.78 -6.05
C LYS A 194 15.96 -8.96 -6.85
N VAL A 195 16.54 -10.14 -6.69
CA VAL A 195 16.07 -11.36 -7.36
C VAL A 195 14.61 -11.68 -7.06
N PHE A 196 14.11 -11.30 -5.88
CA PHE A 196 12.72 -11.54 -5.46
C PHE A 196 11.79 -10.36 -5.76
N TRP A 197 12.25 -9.30 -6.41
CA TRP A 197 11.39 -8.13 -6.64
C TRP A 197 10.21 -8.44 -7.54
N PHE A 198 10.42 -9.26 -8.57
CA PHE A 198 9.40 -9.73 -9.51
C PHE A 198 8.83 -11.09 -9.13
N PHE A 199 8.86 -11.46 -7.85
CA PHE A 199 8.22 -12.68 -7.40
C PHE A 199 7.39 -12.38 -6.16
N PRO A 200 6.22 -13.00 -6.01
CA PRO A 200 5.36 -12.80 -4.85
C PRO A 200 5.89 -13.56 -3.62
N VAL A 201 7.19 -13.43 -3.32
CA VAL A 201 7.85 -14.05 -2.17
C VAL A 201 8.86 -13.08 -1.56
N PHE A 202 9.20 -13.30 -0.30
CA PHE A 202 10.29 -12.61 0.39
C PHE A 202 11.37 -13.61 0.76
N SER A 203 12.62 -13.15 0.80
CA SER A 203 13.68 -13.95 1.42
C SER A 203 13.51 -13.98 2.94
N LYS A 204 14.05 -15.03 3.58
CA LYS A 204 14.05 -15.09 5.05
C LYS A 204 14.83 -13.92 5.64
N GLU A 205 15.98 -13.59 5.03
CA GLU A 205 16.82 -12.48 5.46
C GLU A 205 16.08 -11.13 5.41
N ASP A 206 15.27 -10.87 4.37
CA ASP A 206 14.48 -9.64 4.27
C ASP A 206 13.39 -9.58 5.36
N LEU A 207 12.73 -10.70 5.64
CA LEU A 207 11.73 -10.77 6.71
C LEU A 207 12.34 -10.54 8.09
N GLU A 208 13.61 -10.86 8.30
CA GLU A 208 14.31 -10.61 9.57
C GLU A 208 14.87 -9.18 9.66
N ARG A 209 15.40 -8.65 8.55
CA ARG A 209 16.18 -7.40 8.53
C ARG A 209 15.40 -6.15 8.16
N VAL A 210 14.19 -6.27 7.61
CA VAL A 210 13.39 -5.12 7.16
C VAL A 210 12.14 -4.98 8.06
N PRO A 211 12.21 -4.20 9.15
CA PRO A 211 11.11 -4.06 10.11
C PRO A 211 9.78 -3.62 9.47
N ALA A 212 9.86 -2.76 8.45
CA ALA A 212 8.68 -2.26 7.74
C ALA A 212 7.83 -3.35 7.07
N LEU A 213 8.40 -4.53 6.78
CA LEU A 213 7.63 -5.66 6.24
C LEU A 213 6.66 -6.27 7.25
N HIS A 214 6.91 -6.08 8.55
CA HIS A 214 5.98 -6.47 9.62
C HIS A 214 4.94 -5.38 9.89
N GLY A 215 5.32 -4.13 9.64
CA GLY A 215 4.43 -2.97 9.68
C GLY A 215 4.20 -2.35 11.05
N LEU A 216 4.95 -2.77 12.07
CA LEU A 216 4.88 -2.21 13.42
C LEU A 216 5.80 -1.01 13.60
N ASP A 217 6.97 -1.04 12.98
CA ASP A 217 7.97 0.01 13.07
C ASP A 217 8.53 0.35 11.67
N PHE A 218 8.89 1.62 11.49
CA PHE A 218 9.41 2.12 10.22
C PHE A 218 10.60 3.04 10.48
N PRO A 219 11.72 2.87 9.76
CA PRO A 219 12.82 3.82 9.83
C PRO A 219 12.36 5.20 9.33
N THR A 220 12.77 6.22 10.06
CA THR A 220 12.53 7.63 9.78
C THR A 220 13.80 8.31 9.27
N ARG A 221 13.67 9.49 8.68
CA ARG A 221 14.82 10.30 8.24
C ARG A 221 15.76 10.65 9.39
N SER A 222 15.25 10.85 10.60
CA SER A 222 16.07 11.08 11.78
C SER A 222 16.96 9.89 12.11
N ASP A 223 16.49 8.66 11.93
CA ASP A 223 17.26 7.45 12.26
C ASP A 223 18.44 7.21 11.32
N VAL A 224 18.40 7.79 10.11
CA VAL A 224 19.39 7.55 9.04
C VAL A 224 20.42 8.67 8.93
N ASN A 225 20.14 9.86 9.48
CA ASN A 225 21.02 11.02 9.44
C ASN A 225 21.90 11.15 10.70
N VAL A 226 21.90 10.15 11.57
CA VAL A 226 22.81 10.02 12.73
C VAL A 226 24.06 9.25 12.32
#